data_AF-A0A847EHI7-F1
#
_entry.id   AF-A0A847EHI7-F1
#
_cell.length_a   1.000
_cell.length_b   1.000
_cell.length_c   1.000
_cell.angle_alpha   90.00
_cell.angle_beta   90.00
_cell.angle_gamma   90.00
#
_symmetry.space_group_name_H-M   'P 1'
#
loop_
_entity.id
_entity.type
_entity.pdbx_description
1 polymer ?
#
loop_
_entity_poly.entity_id
_entity_poly.type
_entity_poly.pdbx_seq_one_letter_code
_entity_poly.pdbx_strand_id
1 'polypeptide(L)' 'EFIIRLGHVSQVFRKGHCIRIDITSSNYPTFDRNMNTGHSIGEDAEGIPAVQTIFHRAGHVSYIDVPILPENV' A
#
# COMPACT_ATOMS: atom_id res chain seq x y z
N GLU A 1 12.26 -1.60 -6.08
CA GLU A 1 11.71 -1.66 -4.71
C GLU A 1 11.06 -0.33 -4.40
N PHE A 2 9.97 -0.32 -3.63
CA PHE A 2 9.25 0.89 -3.24
C PHE A 2 9.06 0.92 -1.73
N ILE A 3 9.16 2.11 -1.13
CA ILE A 3 8.88 2.33 0.30
C ILE A 3 7.61 3.18 0.40
N ILE A 4 6.58 2.63 1.04
CA ILE A 4 5.29 3.30 1.24
C ILE A 4 5.13 3.58 2.74
N ARG A 5 4.97 4.85 3.12
CA ARG A 5 4.74 5.25 4.51
C ARG A 5 3.23 5.22 4.81
N LEU A 6 2.81 4.36 5.74
CA LEU A 6 1.40 4.14 6.07
C LEU A 6 0.88 5.04 7.21
N GLY A 7 1.73 5.89 7.78
CA GLY A 7 1.40 6.70 8.96
C GLY A 7 1.50 5.91 10.26
N HIS A 8 0.87 6.41 11.32
CA HIS A 8 0.95 5.85 12.68
C HIS A 8 -0.37 5.21 13.09
N VAL A 9 -0.27 4.05 13.74
CA VAL A 9 -1.42 3.35 14.33
C VAL A 9 -1.04 2.81 15.71
N SER A 10 -2.01 2.74 16.62
CA SER A 10 -1.91 2.03 17.90
C SER A 10 -3.15 1.16 18.04
N GLN A 11 -2.98 -0.16 17.89
CA GLN A 11 -4.09 -1.10 17.84
C GLN A 11 -3.73 -2.42 18.50
N VAL A 12 -4.63 -2.91 19.36
CA VAL A 12 -4.54 -4.26 19.94
C VAL A 12 -5.39 -5.22 19.12
N PHE A 13 -4.74 -6.20 18.50
CA PHE A 13 -5.42 -7.30 17.81
C PHE A 13 -5.75 -8.40 18.82
N ARG A 14 -7.01 -8.46 19.26
CA ARG A 14 -7.49 -9.46 20.21
C ARG A 14 -7.62 -10.85 19.56
N LYS A 15 -7.79 -11.87 20.39
CA LYS A 15 -8.09 -13.23 19.93
C LYS A 15 -9.27 -13.22 18.94
N GLY A 16 -9.06 -13.83 17.78
CA GLY A 16 -10.04 -13.88 16.68
C GLY A 16 -9.96 -12.72 15.69
N HIS A 17 -9.17 -11.68 15.96
CA HIS A 17 -8.86 -10.66 14.97
C HIS A 17 -7.78 -11.14 13.99
N CYS A 18 -7.70 -10.51 12.83
CA CYS A 18 -6.65 -10.72 11.85
C CYS A 18 -6.09 -9.38 11.38
N ILE A 19 -4.79 -9.38 11.05
CA ILE A 19 -4.19 -8.29 10.30
C ILE A 19 -4.46 -8.58 8.82
N ARG A 20 -5.06 -7.62 8.12
CA ARG A 20 -5.28 -7.67 6.67
C ARG A 20 -4.53 -6.52 6.03
N ILE A 21 -3.91 -6.79 4.89
CA ILE A 21 -3.22 -5.79 4.07
C ILE A 21 -3.94 -5.76 2.73
N ASP A 22 -4.42 -4.59 2.35
CA ASP A 22 -4.94 -4.33 1.01
C ASP A 22 -3.92 -3.52 0.22
N ILE A 23 -3.49 -4.07 -0.92
CA ILE A 23 -2.56 -3.43 -1.84
C ILE A 23 -3.32 -3.07 -3.12
N THR A 24 -3.31 -1.80 -3.47
CA THR A 24 -4.02 -1.25 -4.63
C THR A 24 -3.17 -0.16 -5.29
N SER A 25 -3.48 0.17 -6.53
CA SER A 25 -2.84 1.26 -7.28
C SER A 25 -3.65 2.58 -7.25
N SER A 26 -4.66 2.69 -6.38
CA SER A 26 -5.47 3.90 -6.27
C SER A 26 -6.20 3.99 -4.93
N ASN A 27 -6.42 5.22 -4.45
CA ASN A 27 -7.32 5.52 -3.34
C ASN A 27 -8.03 6.86 -3.59
N TYR A 28 -8.91 6.89 -4.58
CA TYR A 28 -9.74 8.06 -4.92
C TYR A 28 -10.97 8.11 -4.00
N PRO A 29 -11.38 9.28 -3.48
CA PRO A 29 -10.88 10.63 -3.78
C PRO A 29 -9.77 11.14 -2.85
N THR A 30 -9.22 10.32 -1.95
CA THR A 30 -8.14 10.76 -1.05
C THR A 30 -6.90 11.21 -1.82
N PHE A 31 -6.55 10.50 -2.89
CA PHE A 31 -5.51 10.90 -3.83
C PHE A 31 -6.08 10.90 -5.25
N ASP A 32 -5.63 11.85 -6.06
CA ASP A 32 -5.95 11.86 -7.49
C ASP A 32 -5.46 10.59 -8.18
N ARG A 33 -6.20 10.17 -9.20
CA ARG A 33 -5.91 8.95 -9.96
C ARG A 33 -4.61 9.16 -10.76
N ASN A 34 -3.71 8.18 -10.72
CA ASN A 34 -2.61 8.11 -11.68
C ASN A 34 -3.14 7.59 -13.02
N MET A 35 -2.95 8.36 -14.09
CA MET A 35 -3.46 8.06 -15.42
C MET A 35 -2.57 7.05 -16.19
N ASN A 36 -1.41 6.69 -15.62
CA ASN A 36 -0.46 5.69 -16.14
C ASN A 36 0.11 5.98 -17.54
N THR A 37 0.07 7.24 -17.99
CA THR A 37 0.62 7.69 -19.28
C THR A 37 2.08 8.11 -19.19
N GLY A 38 2.52 8.53 -18.00
CA GLY A 38 3.83 9.13 -17.76
C GLY A 38 3.90 10.65 -18.00
N HIS A 39 2.79 11.28 -18.39
CA HIS A 39 2.69 12.75 -18.45
C HIS A 39 2.64 13.38 -17.06
N SER A 40 2.69 14.71 -17.01
CA SER A 40 2.55 15.44 -15.76
C SER A 40 1.11 15.32 -15.24
N ILE A 41 0.96 15.41 -13.92
CA ILE A 41 -0.35 15.34 -13.27
C ILE A 41 -1.27 16.43 -13.83
N GLY A 42 -2.46 16.04 -14.28
CA GLY A 42 -3.51 16.94 -14.78
C GLY A 42 -3.45 17.22 -16.29
N GLU A 43 -2.49 16.67 -17.02
CA GLU A 43 -2.37 16.88 -18.48
C GLU A 43 -3.15 15.85 -19.31
N ASP A 44 -3.55 14.73 -18.70
CA ASP A 44 -4.20 13.63 -19.41
C ASP A 44 -5.72 13.81 -19.54
N ALA A 45 -6.22 13.70 -20.78
CA ALA A 45 -7.65 13.55 -21.03
C ALA A 45 -8.13 12.10 -20.84
N GLU A 46 -7.26 11.12 -21.11
CA GLU A 46 -7.55 9.69 -21.04
C GLU A 46 -6.40 8.93 -20.35
N GLY A 47 -6.76 7.90 -19.58
CA GLY A 47 -5.79 7.07 -18.86
C GLY A 47 -5.57 5.73 -19.54
N ILE A 48 -4.45 5.08 -19.24
CA ILE A 48 -4.10 3.76 -19.76
C ILE A 48 -4.33 2.71 -18.64
N PRO A 49 -5.11 1.63 -18.88
CA PRO A 49 -5.23 0.54 -17.93
C PRO A 49 -3.87 -0.13 -17.69
N ALA A 50 -3.52 -0.34 -16.42
CA ALA A 50 -2.26 -0.97 -16.04
C ALA A 50 -2.50 -2.29 -15.30
N VAL A 51 -1.80 -3.34 -15.71
CA VAL A 51 -1.76 -4.62 -14.99
C VAL A 51 -0.60 -4.57 -14.00
N GLN A 52 -0.93 -4.51 -12.71
CA GLN A 52 0.05 -4.41 -11.64
C GLN A 52 0.42 -5.79 -11.12
N THR A 53 1.69 -5.99 -10.76
CA THR A 53 2.19 -7.23 -10.16
C THR A 53 2.91 -6.93 -8.86
N ILE A 54 2.50 -7.61 -7.79
CA ILE A 54 3.18 -7.54 -6.50
C ILE A 54 4.10 -8.76 -6.37
N PHE A 55 5.40 -8.54 -6.29
CA PHE A 55 6.37 -9.61 -6.07
C PHE A 55 6.45 -9.92 -4.57
N HIS A 56 6.09 -11.14 -4.20
CA HIS A 56 6.24 -11.66 -2.82
C HIS A 56 6.81 -13.07 -2.88
N ARG A 57 8.12 -13.17 -3.14
CA ARG A 57 8.85 -14.43 -3.31
C ARG A 57 10.30 -14.30 -2.83
N ALA A 58 11.01 -15.40 -2.70
CA ALA A 58 12.45 -15.38 -2.43
C ALA A 58 13.19 -14.48 -3.46
N GLY A 59 14.08 -13.62 -2.96
CA GLY A 59 14.78 -12.60 -3.75
C GLY A 59 13.99 -11.32 -4.04
N HIS A 60 12.67 -11.29 -3.85
CA HIS A 60 11.80 -10.12 -3.98
C HIS A 60 10.71 -10.16 -2.90
N VAL A 61 11.13 -9.95 -1.65
CA VAL A 61 10.26 -10.11 -0.47
C VAL A 61 9.58 -8.77 -0.17
N SER A 62 8.36 -8.59 -0.66
CA SER A 62 7.51 -7.49 -0.19
C SER A 62 7.00 -7.78 1.22
N TYR A 63 7.05 -6.83 2.14
CA TYR A 63 6.57 -7.00 3.51
C TYR A 63 5.97 -5.69 4.05
N ILE A 64 5.25 -5.79 5.17
CA ILE A 64 4.91 -4.64 6.01
C ILE A 64 5.78 -4.70 7.26
N ASP A 65 6.36 -3.57 7.65
CA ASP A 65 7.06 -3.43 8.92
C ASP A 65 6.04 -2.98 9.98
N VAL A 66 5.76 -3.86 10.96
CA VAL A 66 4.79 -3.60 12.02
C VAL A 66 5.52 -3.62 13.36
N PRO A 67 5.64 -2.48 14.06
CA PRO A 67 6.23 -2.44 15.39
C PRO A 67 5.30 -3.14 16.38
N ILE A 68 5.81 -4.17 17.07
CA ILE A 68 5.07 -4.90 18.11
C ILE A 68 5.54 -4.39 19.48
N LEU A 69 4.59 -3.90 20.28
CA LEU A 69 4.83 -3.57 21.68
C LEU A 69 4.70 -4.84 22.53
N PRO A 70 5.69 -5.16 23.39
CA PRO A 70 5.58 -6.27 24.32
C PRO A 70 4.54 -5.98 25.41
N GLU A 71 3.90 -7.02 25.95
CA GLU A 71 2.81 -6.90 26.95
C GLU A 71 3.26 -6.30 28.31
N ASN A 72 4.56 -6.24 28.59
CA ASN A 72 5.10 -5.89 29.92
C ASN A 72 5.88 -4.56 29.92
N VAL A 73 5.29 -3.48 29.40
CA VAL A 73 5.78 -2.10 29.64
C VAL A 73 4.93 -1.43 30.70
#